data_AF-A0A7C1PV15-F1
#
_entry.id   AF-A0A7C1PV15-F1
#
_cell.length_a   1.000
_cell.length_b   1.000
_cell.length_c   1.000
_cell.angle_alpha   90.00
_cell.angle_beta   90.00
_cell.angle_gamma   90.00
#
_symmetry.space_group_name_H-M   'P 1'
#
loop_
_entity.id
_entity.type
_entity.pdbx_description
1 polymer ?
#
loop_
_entity_poly.entity_id
_entity_poly.type
_entity_poly.pdbx_seq_one_letter_code
_entity_poly.pdbx_strand_id
1 'polypeptide(L)' 'LDAFVNTACPRITIDDTARYKRPVLTPIELGIVLGLREWDDYAMDEIV' A
#
# COMPACT_ATOMS: atom_id res chain seq x y z
N LEU A 1 8.86 -6.70 12.82
CA LEU A 1 8.46 -6.13 11.51
C LEU A 1 6.96 -6.01 11.53
N ASP A 2 6.45 -4.80 11.68
CA ASP A 2 5.04 -4.58 12.05
C ASP A 2 4.14 -4.38 10.83
N ALA A 3 4.72 -3.95 9.71
CA ALA A 3 4.08 -3.83 8.40
C ALA A 3 5.11 -4.06 7.28
N PHE A 4 4.62 -4.18 6.06
CA PHE A 4 5.42 -4.30 4.84
C PHE A 4 4.97 -3.28 3.79
N VAL A 5 5.86 -2.93 2.88
CA VAL A 5 5.55 -2.08 1.72
C VAL A 5 5.84 -2.90 0.48
N ASN A 6 4.84 -3.06 -0.38
CA ASN A 6 4.95 -3.81 -1.62
C ASN A 6 5.29 -2.85 -2.76
N THR A 7 6.46 -3.05 -3.37
CA THR A 7 6.91 -2.32 -4.57
C THR A 7 6.88 -3.21 -5.82
N ALA A 8 6.25 -4.38 -5.73
CA ALA A 8 6.10 -5.34 -6.83
C ALA A 8 4.72 -5.14 -7.48
N CYS A 9 4.01 -6.23 -7.79
CA CYS A 9 2.68 -6.14 -8.40
C CYS A 9 1.70 -5.45 -7.43
N PRO A 10 1.09 -4.31 -7.81
CA PRO A 10 0.21 -3.54 -6.93
C PRO A 10 -1.05 -4.32 -6.52
N ARG A 11 -1.48 -5.25 -7.37
CA ARG A 11 -2.64 -6.11 -7.12
C ARG A 11 -2.48 -7.03 -5.91
N ILE A 12 -1.25 -7.41 -5.55
CA ILE A 12 -1.03 -8.29 -4.38
C ILE A 12 -1.50 -7.59 -3.09
N THR A 13 -1.22 -6.28 -2.98
CA THR A 13 -1.60 -5.51 -1.79
C THR A 13 -3.11 -5.40 -1.63
N ILE A 14 -3.83 -5.27 -2.74
CA ILE A 14 -5.29 -5.06 -2.76
C ILE A 14 -6.05 -6.39 -2.74
N ASP A 15 -5.71 -7.33 -3.63
CA ASP A 15 -6.47 -8.57 -3.84
C ASP A 15 -6.19 -9.61 -2.75
N ASP A 16 -4.94 -9.69 -2.27
CA ASP A 16 -4.49 -10.75 -1.35
C ASP A 16 -4.36 -10.28 0.11
N THR A 17 -4.84 -9.08 0.45
CA THR A 17 -4.73 -8.49 1.80
C THR A 17 -5.19 -9.43 2.91
N ALA A 18 -6.29 -10.16 2.71
CA ALA A 18 -6.85 -11.11 3.68
C ALA A 18 -5.95 -12.33 3.97
N ARG A 19 -4.98 -12.62 3.11
CA ARG A 19 -4.03 -13.74 3.30
C ARG A 19 -2.88 -13.34 4.21
N TYR A 20 -2.62 -12.05 4.39
CA TYR A 20 -1.49 -11.56 5.16
C TYR A 20 -1.89 -11.28 6.62
N LYS A 21 -1.08 -11.77 7.56
CA LYS A 21 -1.29 -11.54 9.00
C LYS A 21 -0.87 -10.14 9.46
N ARG A 22 -0.14 -9.41 8.62
CA ARG A 22 0.38 -8.08 8.89
C ARG A 22 0.03 -7.17 7.72
N PRO A 23 -0.17 -5.86 7.95
CA PRO A 23 -0.47 -4.92 6.89
C PRO A 23 0.63 -4.94 5.83
N VAL A 24 0.19 -5.04 4.57
CA VAL A 24 1.01 -4.81 3.40
C VAL A 24 0.45 -3.55 2.77
N LEU A 25 1.29 -2.56 2.53
CA LEU A 25 0.92 -1.24 2.01
C LEU A 25 1.51 -1.06 0.61
N THR A 26 0.83 -0.28 -0.21
CA THR A 26 1.40 0.30 -1.43
C THR A 26 2.30 1.49 -1.06
N PRO A 27 3.15 1.97 -1.98
CA PRO A 27 3.91 3.20 -1.76
C PRO A 27 3.01 4.43 -1.55
N ILE A 28 1.82 4.45 -2.15
CA ILE A 28 0.82 5.51 -1.97
C ILE A 28 0.29 5.51 -0.54
N GLU A 29 -0.13 4.36 -0.04
CA GLU A 29 -0.63 4.20 1.33
C GLU A 29 0.46 4.50 2.37
N LEU A 30 1.72 4.11 2.11
CA LEU A 30 2.84 4.50 2.96
C LEU A 30 2.98 6.02 3.02
N GLY A 31 2.83 6.72 1.90
CA GLY A 31 2.86 8.19 1.86
C GLY A 31 1.80 8.81 2.77
N ILE A 32 0.60 8.24 2.79
CA ILE A 32 -0.49 8.70 3.68
C ILE A 32 -0.15 8.43 5.15
N VAL A 33 0.35 7.23 5.48
CA VAL A 33 0.77 6.87 6.85
C VAL A 33 1.87 7.79 7.38
N LEU A 34 2.78 8.22 6.51
CA LEU A 34 3.87 9.13 6.85
C LEU A 34 3.47 10.62 6.84
N GLY A 35 2.22 10.96 6.50
CA GLY A 35 1.76 12.35 6.39
C GLY A 35 2.35 13.10 5.19
N LEU A 36 2.85 12.38 4.18
CA LEU A 36 3.36 12.94 2.92
C LEU A 36 2.26 13.11 1.87
N ARG A 37 1.08 12.53 2.10
CA ARG A 37 -0.12 12.59 1.24
C ARG A 37 -1.37 12.64 2.12
N GLU A 38 -2.39 13.34 1.64
CA GLU A 38 -3.71 13.33 2.28
C GLU A 38 -4.55 12.15 1.79
N TRP A 39 -5.56 11.76 2.56
CA TRP A 39 -6.50 10.71 2.15
C TRP A 39 -7.30 11.07 0.90
N ASP A 40 -7.55 12.36 0.68
CA ASP A 40 -8.25 12.86 -0.51
C ASP A 40 -7.44 12.64 -1.80
N ASP A 41 -6.12 12.43 -1.69
CA ASP A 41 -5.21 12.14 -2.81
C ASP A 41 -4.99 10.64 -3.03
N TYR A 42 -5.81 9.77 -2.42
CA TYR A 42 -5.68 8.33 -2.58
C TYR A 42 -5.87 7.92 -4.05
N ALA A 43 -4.92 7.16 -4.57
CA ALA A 43 -4.94 6.62 -5.92
C ALA A 43 -4.49 5.15 -5.91
N MET A 44 -4.94 4.38 -6.90
CA MET A 44 -4.44 3.02 -7.11
C MET A 44 -2.98 3.07 -7.55
N ASP A 45 -2.19 2.15 -7.02
CA ASP A 45 -0.78 1.99 -7.39
C ASP A 45 -0.66 1.39 -8.79
N GLU A 46 0.20 1.97 -9.62
CA GLU A 46 0.36 1.65 -11.04
C GLU A 46 1.83 1.43 -11.40
N ILE A 47 2.09 0.49 -12.31
CA ILE A 47 3.40 0.30 -12.94
C ILE A 47 3.29 0.75 -14.39
N VAL A 48 3.99 1.83 -14.74
CA VAL A 48 4.05 2.42 -16.09
C VAL A 48 5.42 2.24 -16.75
#